data_AF-A1ZBP7-F1
#
_entry.id   AF-A1ZBP7-F1
#
_cell.length_a   1.000
_cell.length_b   1.000
_cell.length_c   1.000
_cell.angle_alpha   90.00
_cell.angle_beta   90.00
_cell.angle_gamma   90.00
#
_symmetry.space_group_name_H-M   'P 1'
#
loop_
_entity.id
_entity.type
_entity.pdbx_description
1 polymer ?
#
loop_
_entity_poly.entity_id
_entity_poly.type
_entity_poly.pdbx_seq_one_letter_code
_entity_poly.pdbx_strand_id
1 'polypeptide(L)'
;MKLIYLLVVFLIFALSELVAGQSAAELAAYKQIQQACIKELNIAASDANLLTTDKEVANPSESVKCYHSCVYKKLGLLGDDGKPNTDKIVKLAQIRFSSLPVDKLKSLLTSCGTTKSAATCDFVYNYEKCVVKGISA
;
A
#
# COMPACT_ATOMS: atom_id res chain seq x y z
N MET A 1 34.08 -27.20 -13.10
CA MET A 1 33.73 -26.26 -12.01
C MET A 1 33.62 -24.81 -12.45
N LYS A 2 34.62 -24.18 -13.09
CA LYS A 2 34.54 -22.75 -13.51
C LYS A 2 33.33 -22.40 -14.39
N LEU A 3 32.99 -23.25 -15.39
CA LEU A 3 31.86 -23.00 -16.29
C LEU A 3 30.50 -23.06 -15.56
N ILE A 4 30.33 -24.00 -14.62
CA ILE A 4 29.11 -24.12 -13.81
C ILE A 4 28.95 -22.90 -12.92
N TYR A 5 30.02 -22.42 -12.29
CA TYR A 5 29.98 -21.19 -11.49
C TYR A 5 29.57 -19.97 -12.32
N LEU A 6 30.12 -19.81 -13.53
CA LEU A 6 29.74 -18.70 -14.42
C LEU A 6 28.26 -18.76 -14.82
N LEU A 7 27.74 -19.96 -15.12
CA LEU A 7 26.32 -20.14 -15.45
C LEU A 7 25.41 -19.83 -14.25
N VAL A 8 25.77 -20.25 -13.04
CA VAL A 8 25.00 -19.96 -11.82
C VAL A 8 25.00 -18.46 -11.54
N VAL A 9 26.15 -17.78 -11.65
CA VAL A 9 26.23 -16.32 -11.47
C VAL A 9 25.38 -15.58 -12.50
N PHE A 10 25.43 -15.99 -13.76
CA PHE A 10 24.60 -15.40 -14.82
C PHE A 10 23.11 -15.60 -14.55
N LEU A 11 22.69 -16.78 -14.08
CA LEU A 11 21.30 -17.07 -13.73
C LEU A 11 20.82 -16.19 -12.56
N ILE A 12 21.63 -16.03 -11.51
CA ILE A 12 21.31 -15.17 -10.36
C ILE A 12 21.17 -13.70 -10.82
N PHE A 13 22.04 -13.24 -11.71
CA PHE A 13 21.99 -11.87 -12.23
C PHE A 13 20.72 -11.62 -13.04
N ALA A 14 20.38 -12.50 -13.97
CA ALA A 14 19.14 -12.41 -14.76
C ALA A 14 17.87 -12.44 -13.87
N LEU A 15 17.86 -13.28 -12.83
CA LEU A 15 16.76 -13.32 -11.86
C LEU A 15 16.63 -12.02 -11.07
N SER A 16 17.75 -11.37 -10.73
CA SER A 16 17.76 -10.11 -9.99
C SER A 16 17.16 -8.97 -10.82
N GLU A 17 17.51 -8.90 -12.12
CA GLU A 17 16.94 -7.92 -13.05
C GLU A 17 15.43 -8.13 -13.22
N LEU A 18 14.98 -9.39 -13.31
CA LEU A 18 13.55 -9.72 -13.43
C LEU A 18 12.75 -9.27 -12.21
N VAL A 19 13.25 -9.54 -10.99
CA VAL A 19 12.59 -9.13 -9.75
C VAL A 19 12.54 -7.61 -9.63
N ALA A 20 13.62 -6.91 -9.98
CA ALA A 20 13.63 -5.45 -9.99
C ALA A 20 12.66 -4.86 -11.02
N GLY A 21 12.54 -5.47 -12.21
CA GLY A 21 11.58 -5.07 -13.23
C GLY A 21 10.12 -5.23 -12.76
N GLN A 22 9.81 -6.33 -12.07
CA GLN A 22 8.48 -6.58 -11.54
C GLN A 22 8.08 -5.55 -10.46
N SER A 23 8.98 -5.23 -9.53
CA SER A 23 8.67 -4.26 -8.47
C SER A 23 8.43 -2.84 -9.02
N ALA A 24 9.18 -2.43 -10.05
CA ALA A 24 8.96 -1.17 -10.74
C ALA A 24 7.59 -1.11 -11.43
N ALA A 25 7.17 -2.20 -12.09
CA ALA A 25 5.86 -2.31 -12.71
C ALA A 25 4.72 -2.28 -11.67
N GLU A 26 4.88 -3.00 -10.55
CA GLU A 26 3.90 -2.99 -9.44
C GLU A 26 3.78 -1.57 -8.83
N LEU A 27 4.89 -0.85 -8.66
CA LEU A 27 4.87 0.53 -8.16
C LEU A 27 4.21 1.51 -9.14
N ALA A 28 4.44 1.34 -10.45
CA ALA A 28 3.78 2.14 -11.48
C ALA A 28 2.26 1.90 -11.50
N ALA A 29 1.84 0.63 -11.44
CA ALA A 29 0.43 0.27 -11.35
C ALA A 29 -0.23 0.84 -10.08
N TYR A 30 0.46 0.81 -8.95
CA TYR A 30 0.01 1.44 -7.72
C TYR A 30 -0.26 2.94 -7.91
N LYS A 31 0.69 3.68 -8.52
CA LYS A 31 0.51 5.12 -8.80
C LYS A 31 -0.68 5.38 -9.72
N GLN A 32 -0.89 4.55 -10.74
CA GLN A 32 -2.06 4.69 -11.63
C GLN A 32 -3.39 4.50 -10.87
N ILE A 33 -3.44 3.56 -9.92
CA ILE A 33 -4.62 3.35 -9.07
C ILE A 33 -4.87 4.56 -8.16
N GLN A 34 -3.82 5.14 -7.57
CA GLN A 34 -3.94 6.38 -6.79
C GLN A 34 -4.58 7.50 -7.65
N GLN A 35 -4.07 7.71 -8.87
CA GLN A 35 -4.60 8.72 -9.79
C GLN A 35 -6.05 8.45 -10.20
N ALA A 36 -6.40 7.18 -10.44
CA ALA A 36 -7.77 6.78 -10.73
C ALA A 36 -8.73 7.13 -9.58
N CYS A 37 -8.32 6.87 -8.34
CA CYS A 37 -9.12 7.20 -7.15
C CYS A 37 -9.24 8.70 -6.90
N ILE A 38 -8.17 9.48 -7.10
CA ILE A 38 -8.20 10.95 -7.03
C ILE A 38 -9.24 11.52 -8.01
N LYS A 39 -9.22 11.03 -9.25
CA LYS A 39 -10.17 11.44 -10.29
C LYS A 39 -11.60 11.01 -9.98
N GLU A 40 -11.80 9.76 -9.57
CA GLU A 40 -13.13 9.21 -9.25
C GLU A 40 -13.81 9.97 -8.11
N LEU A 41 -13.04 10.35 -7.08
CA LEU A 41 -13.54 11.02 -5.89
C LEU A 41 -13.51 12.55 -5.98
N ASN A 42 -13.06 13.11 -7.11
CA ASN A 42 -12.88 14.54 -7.34
C ASN A 42 -12.07 15.24 -6.23
N ILE A 43 -10.95 14.62 -5.82
CA ILE A 43 -10.09 15.17 -4.75
C ILE A 43 -9.33 16.39 -5.28
N ALA A 44 -9.32 17.47 -4.51
CA ALA A 44 -8.59 18.69 -4.84
C ALA A 44 -7.07 18.41 -4.99
N ALA A 45 -6.42 19.11 -5.93
CA ALA A 45 -5.01 18.86 -6.24
C ALA A 45 -4.06 19.03 -5.03
N SER A 46 -4.38 19.96 -4.12
CA SER A 46 -3.63 20.14 -2.87
C SER A 46 -3.61 18.88 -2.01
N ASP A 47 -4.77 18.26 -1.82
CA ASP A 47 -4.95 17.08 -0.98
C ASP A 47 -4.41 15.84 -1.70
N ALA A 48 -4.61 15.74 -3.02
CA ALA A 48 -4.08 14.67 -3.85
C ALA A 48 -2.54 14.57 -3.76
N ASN A 49 -1.84 15.71 -3.76
CA ASN A 49 -0.39 15.74 -3.59
C ASN A 49 0.05 15.23 -2.22
N LEU A 50 -0.69 15.53 -1.15
CA LEU A 50 -0.40 15.00 0.19
C LEU A 50 -0.64 13.48 0.23
N LEU A 51 -1.77 13.01 -0.28
CA LEU A 51 -2.14 11.59 -0.30
C LEU A 51 -1.15 10.72 -1.10
N THR A 52 -0.66 11.21 -2.24
CA THR A 52 0.29 10.47 -3.08
C THR A 52 1.73 10.51 -2.56
N THR A 53 2.00 11.34 -1.55
CA THR A 53 3.30 11.42 -0.87
C THR A 53 3.23 10.94 0.59
N ASP A 54 2.18 10.20 0.93
CA ASP A 54 1.95 9.60 2.26
C ASP A 54 1.93 10.62 3.41
N LYS A 55 1.50 11.86 3.11
CA LYS A 55 1.34 12.93 4.09
C LYS A 55 -0.12 13.04 4.52
N GLU A 56 -0.32 13.40 5.79
CA GLU A 56 -1.66 13.63 6.34
C GLU A 56 -2.29 14.88 5.72
N VAL A 57 -3.57 14.77 5.36
CA VAL A 57 -4.43 15.90 5.00
C VAL A 57 -5.13 16.37 6.28
N ALA A 58 -4.85 17.60 6.71
CA ALA A 58 -5.55 18.20 7.84
C ALA A 58 -7.02 18.45 7.48
N ASN A 59 -7.94 18.12 8.38
CA ASN A 59 -9.40 18.28 8.19
C ASN A 59 -9.91 17.65 6.89
N PRO A 60 -9.75 16.32 6.72
CA PRO A 60 -10.07 15.65 5.46
C PRO A 60 -11.55 15.78 5.11
N SER A 61 -11.81 16.12 3.85
CA SER A 61 -13.15 16.00 3.26
C SER A 61 -13.59 14.53 3.19
N GLU A 62 -14.87 14.30 2.94
CA GLU A 62 -15.40 12.93 2.77
C GLU A 62 -14.71 12.18 1.61
N SER A 63 -14.46 12.88 0.49
CA SER A 63 -13.69 12.33 -0.63
C SER A 63 -12.28 11.90 -0.22
N VAL A 64 -11.60 12.69 0.62
CA VAL A 64 -10.26 12.35 1.13
C VAL A 64 -10.32 11.12 2.03
N LYS A 65 -11.31 11.01 2.92
CA LYS A 65 -11.50 9.80 3.73
C LYS A 65 -11.78 8.56 2.88
N CYS A 66 -12.53 8.70 1.80
CA CYS A 66 -12.83 7.60 0.89
C CYS A 66 -11.65 7.19 -0.01
N TYR A 67 -10.58 7.98 -0.09
CA TYR A 67 -9.43 7.69 -0.95
C TYR A 67 -8.82 6.31 -0.70
N HIS A 68 -8.46 6.01 0.56
CA HIS A 68 -7.84 4.72 0.89
C HIS A 68 -8.80 3.55 0.64
N SER A 69 -10.11 3.73 0.89
CA SER A 69 -11.13 2.73 0.55
C SER A 69 -11.17 2.44 -0.96
N CYS A 70 -11.11 3.47 -1.81
CA CYS A 70 -11.04 3.31 -3.25
C CYS A 70 -9.76 2.54 -3.67
N VAL A 71 -8.60 2.95 -3.16
CA VAL A 71 -7.31 2.32 -3.48
C VAL A 71 -7.31 0.86 -3.03
N TYR A 72 -7.75 0.59 -1.81
CA TYR A 72 -7.82 -0.75 -1.24
C TYR A 72 -8.74 -1.66 -2.04
N LYS A 73 -9.92 -1.16 -2.46
CA LYS A 73 -10.85 -1.94 -3.30
C LYS A 73 -10.24 -2.28 -4.65
N LYS A 74 -9.66 -1.31 -5.37
CA LYS A 74 -9.06 -1.55 -6.70
C LYS A 74 -7.85 -2.49 -6.65
N LEU A 75 -7.15 -2.55 -5.52
CA LEU A 75 -6.05 -3.48 -5.28
C LEU A 75 -6.50 -4.83 -4.67
N GLY A 76 -7.78 -4.97 -4.32
CA GLY A 76 -8.31 -6.16 -3.65
C GLY A 76 -7.73 -6.40 -2.25
N LEU A 77 -7.39 -5.32 -1.53
CA LEU A 77 -6.86 -5.33 -0.16
C LEU A 77 -7.93 -5.44 0.91
N LEU A 78 -9.21 -5.34 0.53
CA LEU A 78 -10.32 -5.72 1.39
C LEU A 78 -10.76 -7.14 0.99
N GLY A 79 -11.02 -7.98 1.97
CA GLY A 79 -11.72 -9.25 1.78
C GLY A 79 -13.20 -9.01 1.45
N ASP A 80 -13.89 -10.09 1.11
CA ASP A 80 -15.32 -10.05 0.74
C ASP A 80 -16.22 -9.60 1.91
N ASP A 81 -15.73 -9.74 3.15
CA ASP A 81 -16.38 -9.25 4.37
C ASP A 81 -16.07 -7.77 4.68
N GLY A 82 -15.36 -7.08 3.79
CA GLY A 82 -14.94 -5.70 3.94
C GLY A 82 -13.77 -5.49 4.90
N LYS A 83 -13.17 -6.56 5.45
CA LYS A 83 -12.01 -6.44 6.34
C LYS A 83 -10.69 -6.35 5.58
N PRO A 84 -9.66 -5.69 6.14
CA PRO A 84 -8.34 -5.63 5.53
C PRO A 84 -7.71 -7.02 5.36
N ASN A 85 -7.20 -7.32 4.18
CA ASN A 85 -6.44 -8.53 3.88
C ASN A 85 -4.97 -8.30 4.23
N THR A 86 -4.55 -8.80 5.40
CA THR A 86 -3.21 -8.60 5.96
C THR A 86 -2.10 -8.97 5.00
N ASP A 87 -2.17 -10.13 4.34
CA ASP A 87 -1.07 -10.61 3.48
C ASP A 87 -0.89 -9.73 2.25
N LYS A 88 -1.99 -9.30 1.61
CA LYS A 88 -1.92 -8.39 0.47
C LYS A 88 -1.43 -6.99 0.87
N ILE A 89 -1.82 -6.51 2.05
CA ILE A 89 -1.36 -5.22 2.56
C ILE A 89 0.14 -5.28 2.88
N VAL A 90 0.62 -6.37 3.49
CA VAL A 90 2.06 -6.60 3.71
C VAL A 90 2.83 -6.60 2.40
N LYS A 91 2.35 -7.32 1.38
CA LYS A 91 3.00 -7.34 0.06
C LYS A 91 3.08 -5.94 -0.55
N LEU A 92 1.99 -5.17 -0.52
CA LEU A 92 1.98 -3.79 -1.01
C LEU A 92 2.97 -2.91 -0.24
N ALA A 93 2.99 -3.03 1.09
CA ALA A 93 3.88 -2.25 1.93
C ALA A 93 5.36 -2.57 1.64
N GLN A 94 5.72 -3.83 1.39
CA GLN A 94 7.09 -4.23 1.03
C GLN A 94 7.52 -3.67 -0.34
N ILE A 95 6.60 -3.57 -1.30
CA ILE A 95 6.88 -2.95 -2.62
C ILE A 95 7.13 -1.45 -2.45
N ARG A 96 6.35 -0.78 -1.59
CA ARG A 96 6.44 0.68 -1.39
C ARG A 96 7.57 1.09 -0.44
N PHE A 97 7.83 0.28 0.58
CA PHE A 97 8.70 0.56 1.71
C PHE A 97 9.51 -0.70 2.04
N SER A 98 10.51 -1.01 1.22
CA SER A 98 11.29 -2.27 1.34
C SER A 98 12.02 -2.43 2.68
N SER A 99 12.26 -1.34 3.42
CA SER A 99 12.89 -1.33 4.73
C SER A 99 11.92 -1.49 5.91
N LEU A 100 10.60 -1.56 5.67
CA LEU A 100 9.60 -1.67 6.72
C LEU A 100 9.65 -3.04 7.40
N PRO A 101 9.83 -3.12 8.74
CA PRO A 101 9.84 -4.40 9.44
C PRO A 101 8.47 -5.08 9.37
N VAL A 102 8.42 -6.25 8.74
CA VAL A 102 7.17 -7.00 8.48
C VAL A 102 6.43 -7.35 9.78
N ASP A 103 7.16 -7.73 10.83
CA ASP A 103 6.54 -8.10 12.11
C ASP A 103 5.90 -6.89 12.81
N LYS A 104 6.57 -5.71 12.76
CA LYS A 104 6.00 -4.44 13.24
C LYS A 104 4.72 -4.14 12.47
N LEU A 105 4.75 -4.24 11.15
CA LEU A 105 3.58 -4.01 10.31
C LEU A 105 2.44 -4.97 10.65
N LYS A 106 2.67 -6.29 10.70
CA LYS A 106 1.61 -7.27 11.03
C LYS A 106 0.98 -7.03 12.39
N SER A 107 1.78 -6.66 13.39
CA SER A 107 1.28 -6.28 14.72
C SER A 107 0.37 -5.04 14.66
N LEU A 108 0.76 -4.03 13.88
CA LEU A 108 -0.07 -2.83 13.66
C LEU A 108 -1.34 -3.14 12.87
N LEU A 109 -1.26 -3.92 11.79
CA LEU A 109 -2.42 -4.31 10.99
C LEU A 109 -3.46 -5.06 11.85
N THR A 110 -3.00 -5.88 12.80
CA THR A 110 -3.85 -6.62 13.73
C THR A 110 -4.51 -5.68 14.74
N SER A 111 -3.70 -4.86 15.43
CA SER A 111 -4.22 -3.97 16.47
C SER A 111 -5.14 -2.87 15.91
N CYS A 112 -4.76 -2.25 14.79
CA CYS A 112 -5.57 -1.24 14.10
C CYS A 112 -6.85 -1.82 13.46
N GLY A 113 -6.85 -3.10 13.09
CA GLY A 113 -8.01 -3.80 12.53
C GLY A 113 -9.20 -3.91 13.50
N THR A 114 -9.00 -3.62 14.78
CA THR A 114 -10.05 -3.57 15.80
C THR A 114 -10.90 -2.29 15.75
N THR A 115 -10.48 -1.30 14.95
CA THR A 115 -11.21 -0.04 14.77
C THR A 115 -12.59 -0.32 14.18
N LYS A 116 -13.64 0.27 14.77
CA LYS A 116 -15.03 0.12 14.27
C LYS A 116 -15.48 1.42 13.62
N SER A 117 -16.09 1.32 12.44
CA SER A 117 -16.90 2.38 11.86
C SER A 117 -18.06 1.79 11.07
N ALA A 118 -19.17 2.52 10.99
CA ALA A 118 -20.34 2.12 10.21
C ALA A 118 -20.10 2.30 8.70
N ALA A 119 -19.39 3.35 8.30
CA ALA A 119 -19.06 3.62 6.89
C ALA A 119 -17.69 3.03 6.55
N THR A 120 -17.60 2.33 5.41
CA THR A 120 -16.35 1.73 4.93
C THR A 120 -15.24 2.79 4.75
N CYS A 121 -15.57 3.99 4.27
CA CYS A 121 -14.57 5.06 4.11
C CYS A 121 -13.96 5.46 5.45
N ASP A 122 -14.77 5.77 6.46
CA ASP A 122 -14.28 6.10 7.80
C ASP A 122 -13.51 4.92 8.43
N PHE A 123 -13.96 3.67 8.24
CA PHE A 123 -13.23 2.50 8.73
C PHE A 123 -11.82 2.43 8.13
N VAL A 124 -11.71 2.44 6.79
CA VAL A 124 -10.42 2.31 6.11
C VAL A 124 -9.54 3.52 6.37
N TYR A 125 -10.11 4.73 6.43
CA TYR A 125 -9.36 5.94 6.77
C TYR A 125 -8.75 5.86 8.18
N ASN A 126 -9.54 5.50 9.19
CA ASN A 126 -9.06 5.38 10.56
C ASN A 126 -8.07 4.21 10.72
N TYR A 127 -8.30 3.11 10.01
CA TYR A 127 -7.39 1.98 9.94
C TYR A 127 -6.01 2.40 9.41
N GLU A 128 -5.98 3.05 8.24
CA GLU A 128 -4.74 3.54 7.63
C GLU A 128 -4.02 4.52 8.57
N LYS A 129 -4.75 5.50 9.13
CA LYS A 129 -4.19 6.48 10.05
C LYS A 129 -3.57 5.84 11.29
N CYS A 130 -4.21 4.81 11.84
CA CYS A 130 -3.67 4.03 12.95
C CYS A 130 -2.36 3.34 12.58
N VAL A 131 -2.32 2.66 11.43
CA VAL A 131 -1.13 1.95 10.95
C VAL A 131 0.02 2.91 10.68
N VAL A 132 -0.22 4.00 9.94
CA VAL A 132 0.81 5.00 9.61
C VAL A 132 1.37 5.63 10.88
N LYS A 133 0.51 6.03 11.82
CA LYS A 133 0.95 6.59 13.11
C LYS A 133 1.83 5.60 13.88
N GLY A 134 1.44 4.33 13.93
CA GLY A 134 2.20 3.29 14.61
C GLY A 134 3.53 2.95 13.93
N ILE A 135 3.63 3.10 12.61
CA ILE A 135 4.91 2.95 11.90
C ILE A 135 5.87 4.08 12.28
N SER A 136 5.37 5.32 12.38
CA SER A 136 6.14 6.52 12.70
C SER A 136 6.52 6.70 14.19
N ALA A 137 5.94 5.88 15.08
CA ALA A 137 6.26 5.85 16.50
C ALA A 137 7.47 4.94 16.78
#